data_AF-A0A7V2M977-F1
#
_entry.id   AF-A0A7V2M977-F1
#
_cell.length_a   1.000
_cell.length_b   1.000
_cell.length_c   1.000
_cell.angle_alpha   90.00
_cell.angle_beta   90.00
_cell.angle_gamma   90.00
#
_symmetry.space_group_name_H-M   'P 1'
#
loop_
_entity.id
_entity.type
_entity.pdbx_description
1 polymer ?
#
loop_
_entity_poly.entity_id
_entity_poly.type
_entity_poly.pdbx_seq_one_letter_code
_entity_poly.pdbx_strand_id
1 'polypeptide(L)'
;MTEQRISWHRAKRGDSGATDDVVQPSRRRLLAAAAALGGAAIAPGVTLVEIARAAKPGEPVSAKVRWGLLIDANLCREGCQECVLACNRENGLEGGTRPVDVQWIRKVELKDRATGRKVGAPVMCQHCAKPPCVDVCPTGASFKRADGIVLVDRHTCIGCRYCMMACPYKARSFVHEPLTQQKPEVPRGKGCVESCTLCVHRIDRGERNTACAEACPTKAIVFGDLNDPNSEISRRIAQIQTTQLRADLRLNVGVRYAGL
;
A
#
# COMPACT_ATOMS: atom_id res chain seq x y z
N MET A 1 -39.54 -58.16 -15.16
CA MET A 1 -40.39 -57.05 -15.61
C MET A 1 -40.15 -55.90 -14.64
N THR A 2 -39.55 -54.76 -14.98
CA THR A 2 -39.11 -54.23 -16.27
C THR A 2 -38.16 -53.08 -15.96
N GLU A 3 -36.95 -53.08 -16.54
CA GLU A 3 -36.04 -51.93 -16.53
C GLU A 3 -36.66 -50.78 -17.33
N GLN A 4 -36.88 -49.62 -16.71
CA GLN A 4 -37.28 -48.41 -17.43
C GLN A 4 -36.04 -47.61 -17.84
N ARG A 5 -35.62 -47.81 -19.09
CA ARG A 5 -34.75 -46.90 -19.84
C ARG A 5 -35.49 -45.60 -20.10
N ILE A 6 -35.02 -44.49 -19.52
CA ILE A 6 -35.44 -43.14 -19.90
C ILE A 6 -34.56 -42.67 -21.07
N SER A 7 -35.16 -42.54 -22.25
CA SER A 7 -34.52 -42.00 -23.46
C SER A 7 -34.59 -40.47 -23.45
N TRP A 8 -33.44 -39.81 -23.58
CA TRP A 8 -33.38 -38.37 -23.77
C TRP A 8 -33.63 -38.02 -25.24
N HIS A 9 -34.78 -37.43 -25.55
CA HIS A 9 -35.03 -36.80 -26.85
C HIS A 9 -34.23 -35.48 -26.96
N ARG A 10 -33.31 -35.43 -27.92
CA ARG A 10 -32.53 -34.25 -28.28
C ARG A 10 -33.43 -33.23 -28.98
N ALA A 11 -33.85 -32.19 -28.26
CA ALA A 11 -34.54 -31.04 -28.86
C ALA A 11 -33.60 -30.29 -29.82
N LYS A 12 -34.03 -30.11 -31.07
CA LYS A 12 -33.36 -29.27 -32.07
C LYS A 12 -33.48 -27.81 -31.63
N ARG A 13 -32.34 -27.15 -31.38
CA ARG A 13 -32.29 -25.69 -31.20
C ARG A 13 -32.45 -25.02 -32.55
N GLY A 14 -33.46 -24.15 -32.65
CA GLY A 14 -33.68 -23.26 -33.78
C GLY A 14 -32.58 -22.20 -33.86
N ASP A 15 -32.25 -21.86 -35.10
CA ASP A 15 -31.29 -20.87 -35.51
C ASP A 15 -31.90 -19.46 -35.31
N SER A 16 -31.32 -18.68 -34.41
CA SER A 16 -31.65 -17.26 -34.21
C SER A 16 -30.35 -16.48 -34.26
N GLY A 17 -30.21 -15.67 -35.30
CA GLY A 17 -28.97 -15.07 -35.79
C GLY A 17 -28.17 -14.31 -34.72
N ALA A 18 -26.88 -14.62 -34.70
CA ALA A 18 -25.86 -13.82 -34.04
C ALA A 18 -25.62 -12.56 -34.88
N THR A 19 -25.86 -11.39 -34.31
CA THR A 19 -25.29 -10.13 -34.80
C THR A 19 -23.87 -10.04 -34.29
N ASP A 20 -22.89 -10.31 -35.16
CA ASP A 20 -21.48 -10.05 -34.90
C ASP A 20 -21.25 -8.55 -34.69
N ASP A 21 -20.98 -8.15 -33.45
CA ASP A 21 -20.47 -6.81 -33.12
C ASP A 21 -19.03 -6.68 -33.65
N VAL A 22 -18.92 -6.18 -34.89
CA VAL A 22 -17.64 -5.82 -35.51
C VAL A 22 -16.99 -4.69 -34.70
N VAL A 23 -15.94 -5.04 -33.95
CA VAL A 23 -15.06 -4.08 -33.28
C VAL A 23 -14.45 -3.13 -34.32
N GLN A 24 -14.90 -1.87 -34.33
CA GLN A 24 -14.45 -0.85 -35.28
C GLN A 24 -12.92 -0.61 -35.18
N PRO A 25 -12.14 -0.75 -36.28
CA PRO A 25 -10.69 -0.53 -36.31
C PRO A 25 -10.23 0.91 -36.01
N SER A 26 -11.15 1.88 -36.04
CA SER A 26 -10.86 3.31 -35.91
C SER A 26 -10.38 3.72 -34.52
N ARG A 27 -10.88 3.06 -33.45
CA ARG A 27 -10.50 3.39 -32.06
C ARG A 27 -9.06 2.96 -31.72
N ARG A 28 -8.55 1.89 -32.37
CA ARG A 28 -7.15 1.46 -32.19
C ARG A 28 -6.15 2.41 -32.85
N ARG A 29 -6.53 3.12 -33.90
CA ARG A 29 -5.66 4.12 -34.56
C ARG A 29 -5.48 5.40 -33.72
N LEU A 30 -6.50 5.81 -32.95
CA LEU A 30 -6.41 6.95 -32.05
C LEU A 30 -5.45 6.71 -30.87
N LEU A 31 -5.42 5.49 -30.32
CA LEU A 31 -4.45 5.12 -29.28
C LEU A 31 -3.03 4.93 -29.85
N ALA A 32 -2.91 4.45 -31.09
CA ALA A 32 -1.62 4.39 -31.78
C ALA A 32 -1.03 5.78 -32.07
N ALA A 33 -1.88 6.77 -32.37
CA ALA A 33 -1.45 8.15 -32.60
C ALA A 33 -0.97 8.85 -31.31
N ALA A 34 -1.59 8.54 -30.16
CA ALA A 34 -1.16 9.11 -28.87
C ALA A 34 0.20 8.56 -28.38
N ALA A 35 0.59 7.35 -28.81
CA ALA A 35 1.87 6.76 -28.47
C ALA A 35 3.06 7.38 -29.24
N ALA A 36 2.81 8.16 -30.29
CA ALA A 36 3.85 8.74 -31.15
C ALA A 36 4.33 10.14 -30.71
N LEU A 37 3.73 10.75 -29.69
CA LEU A 37 4.18 12.04 -29.11
C LEU A 37 5.24 11.84 -28.00
N GLY A 38 6.06 10.81 -28.14
CA GLY A 38 7.15 10.50 -27.21
C GLY A 38 8.31 11.49 -27.36
N GLY A 39 8.34 12.50 -26.50
CA GLY A 39 9.52 13.34 -26.24
C GLY A 39 9.86 14.34 -27.33
N ALA A 40 9.26 15.54 -27.29
CA ALA A 40 9.80 16.67 -28.01
C ALA A 40 11.13 17.09 -27.34
N ALA A 41 12.25 16.84 -28.02
CA ALA A 41 13.52 17.48 -27.68
C ALA A 41 13.44 18.94 -28.16
N ILE A 42 13.45 19.91 -27.24
CA ILE A 42 13.49 21.33 -27.64
C ILE A 42 14.90 21.69 -28.12
N ALA A 43 15.92 20.92 -27.68
CA ALA A 43 17.32 21.05 -28.06
C ALA A 43 18.08 19.72 -27.83
N PRO A 44 19.26 19.52 -28.45
CA PRO A 44 20.13 18.39 -28.12
C PRO A 44 20.44 18.37 -26.62
N GLY A 45 20.01 17.31 -25.93
CA GLY A 45 20.19 17.15 -24.48
C GLY A 45 19.09 17.71 -23.59
N VAL A 46 18.01 18.29 -24.13
CA VAL A 46 16.85 18.79 -23.35
C VAL A 46 15.59 18.05 -23.75
N THR A 47 15.26 16.98 -23.01
CA THR A 47 13.98 16.26 -23.12
C THR A 47 12.96 16.86 -22.14
N LEU A 48 11.81 17.31 -22.65
CA LEU A 48 10.81 18.05 -21.88
C LEU A 48 10.09 17.24 -20.78
N VAL A 49 10.16 15.91 -20.82
CA VAL A 49 9.52 15.05 -19.81
C VAL A 49 10.34 13.77 -19.67
N GLU A 50 10.92 13.54 -18.50
CA GLU A 50 11.32 12.19 -18.12
C GLU A 50 10.04 11.42 -17.83
N ILE A 51 9.57 10.65 -18.81
CA ILE A 51 8.44 9.74 -18.60
C ILE A 51 8.94 8.65 -17.66
N ALA A 52 8.75 8.85 -16.35
CA ALA A 52 8.92 7.80 -15.37
C ALA A 52 8.05 6.62 -15.81
N ARG A 53 8.70 5.58 -16.33
CA ARG A 53 8.08 4.35 -16.82
C ARG A 53 7.33 3.73 -15.64
N ALA A 54 6.00 3.75 -15.68
CA ALA A 54 5.23 2.83 -14.86
C ALA A 54 5.64 1.41 -15.27
N ALA A 55 5.98 0.57 -14.29
CA ALA A 55 6.33 -0.83 -14.55
C ALA A 55 5.20 -1.49 -15.33
N LYS A 56 5.54 -2.29 -16.35
CA LYS A 56 4.50 -2.99 -17.13
C LYS A 56 3.85 -4.05 -16.22
N PRO A 57 2.54 -4.33 -16.34
CA PRO A 57 1.92 -5.43 -15.61
C PRO A 57 2.72 -6.74 -15.81
N GLY A 58 3.16 -7.36 -14.72
CA GLY A 58 3.96 -8.59 -14.75
C GLY A 58 5.48 -8.41 -14.70
N GLU A 59 6.00 -7.18 -14.73
CA GLU A 59 7.41 -6.92 -14.48
C GLU A 59 7.75 -7.15 -12.99
N PRO A 60 8.81 -7.92 -12.66
CA PRO A 60 9.18 -8.15 -11.27
C PRO A 60 9.60 -6.85 -10.58
N VAL A 61 9.18 -6.68 -9.32
CA VAL A 61 9.63 -5.56 -8.50
C VAL A 61 11.14 -5.57 -8.31
N SER A 62 11.74 -4.38 -8.35
CA SER A 62 13.19 -4.21 -8.33
C SER A 62 13.68 -3.69 -6.98
N ALA A 63 14.79 -4.24 -6.50
CA ALA A 63 15.50 -3.75 -5.31
C ALA A 63 16.19 -2.39 -5.52
N LYS A 64 16.17 -1.85 -6.75
CA LYS A 64 16.62 -0.48 -7.02
C LYS A 64 15.71 0.55 -6.36
N VAL A 65 14.42 0.25 -6.22
CA VAL A 65 13.43 1.11 -5.58
C VAL A 65 13.32 0.74 -4.11
N ARG A 66 13.13 1.72 -3.24
CA ARG A 66 12.78 1.50 -1.85
C ARG A 66 11.68 2.45 -1.40
N TRP A 67 10.45 1.96 -1.33
CA TRP A 67 9.32 2.77 -0.91
C TRP A 67 9.40 3.18 0.56
N GLY A 68 9.02 4.42 0.85
CA GLY A 68 9.03 4.98 2.19
C GLY A 68 8.05 6.13 2.38
N LEU A 69 7.97 6.59 3.63
CA LEU A 69 7.20 7.76 4.02
C LEU A 69 8.07 8.73 4.82
N LEU A 70 7.87 10.02 4.60
CA LEU A 70 8.28 11.08 5.50
C LEU A 70 7.02 11.67 6.15
N ILE A 71 7.04 11.76 7.47
CA ILE A 71 5.95 12.30 8.29
C ILE A 71 6.47 13.51 9.05
N ASP A 72 6.12 14.70 8.60
CA ASP A 72 6.42 15.94 9.31
C ASP A 72 5.33 16.24 10.34
N ALA A 73 5.65 15.98 11.61
CA ALA A 73 4.72 16.17 12.70
C ALA A 73 4.43 17.66 12.99
N ASN A 74 5.30 18.58 12.56
CA ASN A 74 5.06 20.02 12.70
C ASN A 74 3.92 20.50 11.80
N LEU A 75 3.70 19.82 10.67
CA LEU A 75 2.62 20.12 9.74
C LEU A 75 1.29 19.44 10.11
N CYS A 76 1.29 18.58 11.13
CA CYS A 76 0.08 17.89 11.55
C CYS A 76 -0.83 18.81 12.37
N ARG A 77 -2.04 19.08 11.86
CA ARG A 77 -3.06 19.78 12.65
C ARG A 77 -3.50 18.94 13.84
N GLU A 78 -3.74 19.60 14.97
CA GLU A 78 -4.34 19.00 16.17
C GLU A 78 -5.70 18.35 15.81
N GLY A 79 -5.97 17.16 16.36
CA GLY A 79 -7.21 16.42 16.12
C GLY A 79 -7.41 15.85 14.70
N CYS A 80 -6.53 16.11 13.74
CA CYS A 80 -6.71 15.67 12.34
C CYS A 80 -6.62 14.14 12.17
N GLN A 81 -7.63 13.54 11.53
CA GLN A 81 -7.74 12.10 11.27
C GLN A 81 -7.79 11.72 9.77
N GLU A 82 -7.62 12.67 8.85
CA GLU A 82 -7.78 12.43 7.40
C GLU A 82 -6.95 11.24 6.88
N CYS A 83 -5.68 11.15 7.31
CA CYS A 83 -4.81 10.05 6.92
C CYS A 83 -5.31 8.66 7.40
N VAL A 84 -5.89 8.59 8.59
CA VAL A 84 -6.46 7.37 9.18
C VAL A 84 -7.75 7.00 8.43
N LEU A 85 -8.65 7.97 8.25
CA LEU A 85 -9.92 7.76 7.55
C LEU A 85 -9.71 7.33 6.09
N ALA A 86 -8.76 7.96 5.39
CA ALA A 86 -8.39 7.58 4.04
C ALA A 86 -7.81 6.16 3.98
N CYS A 87 -6.92 5.80 4.92
CA CYS A 87 -6.39 4.44 4.99
C CYS A 87 -7.48 3.40 5.25
N ASN A 88 -8.41 3.69 6.16
CA ASN A 88 -9.52 2.79 6.47
C ASN A 88 -10.44 2.59 5.27
N ARG A 89 -10.83 3.69 4.61
CA ARG A 89 -11.66 3.65 3.40
C ARG A 89 -10.96 2.91 2.27
N GLU A 90 -9.68 3.18 2.04
CA GLU A 90 -8.90 2.57 0.96
C GLU A 90 -8.78 1.06 1.14
N ASN A 91 -8.52 0.59 2.37
CA ASN A 91 -8.19 -0.80 2.65
C ASN A 91 -9.35 -1.61 3.24
N GLY A 92 -10.55 -1.02 3.31
CA GLY A 92 -11.74 -1.69 3.87
C GLY A 92 -11.57 -2.03 5.35
N LEU A 93 -10.96 -1.14 6.13
CA LEU A 93 -10.87 -1.30 7.59
C LEU A 93 -12.16 -0.78 8.21
N GLU A 94 -12.94 -1.69 8.77
CA GLU A 94 -14.14 -1.40 9.56
C GLU A 94 -13.80 -1.44 11.06
N GLY A 95 -14.55 -0.67 11.86
CA GLY A 95 -14.27 -0.46 13.29
C GLY A 95 -13.38 0.75 13.55
N GLY A 96 -12.85 0.85 14.78
CA GLY A 96 -11.93 1.90 15.18
C GLY A 96 -12.12 2.42 16.61
N THR A 97 -13.09 1.89 17.36
CA THR A 97 -13.39 2.31 18.73
C THR A 97 -12.98 1.28 19.78
N ARG A 98 -12.90 -0.01 19.40
CA ARG A 98 -12.56 -1.08 20.33
C ARG A 98 -11.05 -1.33 20.36
N PRO A 99 -10.48 -1.74 21.49
CA PRO A 99 -9.06 -2.09 21.60
C PRO A 99 -8.60 -3.22 20.66
N VAL A 100 -9.53 -4.06 20.22
CA VAL A 100 -9.29 -5.21 19.34
C VAL A 100 -9.49 -4.91 17.86
N ASP A 101 -9.95 -3.70 17.53
CA ASP A 101 -10.19 -3.31 16.14
C ASP A 101 -8.86 -3.20 15.39
N VAL A 102 -8.89 -3.55 14.11
CA VAL A 102 -7.71 -3.50 13.26
C VAL A 102 -7.37 -2.05 12.92
N GLN A 103 -6.12 -1.65 13.16
CA GLN A 103 -5.64 -0.30 12.89
C GLN A 103 -4.32 -0.36 12.13
N TRP A 104 -4.30 0.19 10.91
CA TRP A 104 -3.07 0.27 10.12
C TRP A 104 -2.30 1.56 10.37
N ILE A 105 -3.01 2.62 10.75
CA ILE A 105 -2.45 3.90 11.18
C ILE A 105 -3.11 4.25 12.50
N ARG A 106 -2.30 4.57 13.51
CA ARG A 106 -2.76 5.14 14.78
C ARG A 106 -2.23 6.56 14.95
N LYS A 107 -3.03 7.47 15.49
CA LYS A 107 -2.55 8.80 15.90
C LYS A 107 -2.02 8.71 17.32
N VAL A 108 -0.76 9.12 17.51
CA VAL A 108 -0.17 9.26 18.84
C VAL A 108 -0.01 10.74 19.13
N GLU A 109 -0.31 11.12 20.38
CA GLU A 109 -0.06 12.47 20.88
C GLU A 109 1.09 12.39 21.87
N LEU A 110 2.14 13.15 21.61
CA LEU A 110 3.29 13.30 22.49
C LEU A 110 3.18 14.65 23.17
N LYS A 111 3.38 14.65 24.49
CA LYS A 111 3.52 15.87 25.28
C LYS A 111 4.92 15.91 25.86
N ASP A 112 5.68 16.92 25.47
CA ASP A 112 6.95 17.22 26.10
C ASP A 112 6.69 17.63 27.56
N ARG A 113 7.32 16.95 28.51
CA ARG A 113 7.08 17.18 29.94
C ARG A 113 7.70 18.48 30.44
N ALA A 114 8.77 18.96 29.81
CA ALA A 114 9.49 20.16 30.22
C ALA A 114 8.85 21.42 29.62
N THR A 115 8.51 21.39 28.33
CA THR A 115 7.98 22.55 27.60
C THR A 115 6.46 22.57 27.52
N GLY A 116 5.79 21.45 27.80
CA GLY A 116 4.35 21.29 27.63
C GLY A 116 3.89 21.20 26.17
N ARG A 117 4.81 21.30 25.20
CA ARG A 117 4.53 21.21 23.75
C ARG A 117 3.85 19.88 23.44
N LYS A 118 2.72 19.94 22.74
CA LYS A 118 2.01 18.77 22.22
C LYS A 118 2.30 18.61 20.72
N VAL A 119 2.58 17.39 20.29
CA VAL A 119 2.74 17.06 18.87
C VAL A 119 2.03 15.75 18.57
N GLY A 120 1.21 15.75 17.52
CA GLY A 120 0.40 14.59 17.13
C GLY A 120 0.87 13.98 15.81
N ALA A 121 1.40 12.76 15.82
CA ALA A 121 1.93 12.11 14.62
C ALA A 121 1.21 10.78 14.30
N PRO A 122 0.96 10.45 13.03
CA PRO A 122 0.52 9.12 12.65
C PRO A 122 1.67 8.10 12.76
N VAL A 123 1.41 6.97 13.42
CA VAL A 123 2.32 5.83 13.50
C VAL A 123 1.69 4.64 12.81
N MET A 124 2.46 4.03 11.90
CA MET A 124 2.06 2.87 11.10
C MET A 124 3.19 1.85 11.02
N CYS A 125 3.04 0.85 10.16
CA CYS A 125 4.14 -0.06 9.83
C CYS A 125 5.33 0.75 9.31
N GLN A 126 6.51 0.47 9.84
CA GLN A 126 7.72 1.23 9.53
C GLN A 126 8.50 0.65 8.34
N HIS A 127 8.02 -0.44 7.72
CA HIS A 127 8.63 -1.14 6.58
C HIS A 127 10.16 -1.26 6.71
N CYS A 128 10.58 -1.90 7.81
CA CYS A 128 11.99 -2.00 8.20
C CYS A 128 12.81 -2.74 7.14
N ALA A 129 14.05 -2.30 6.88
CA ALA A 129 14.95 -3.04 6.01
C ALA A 129 15.35 -4.39 6.63
N LYS A 130 15.48 -4.44 7.96
CA LYS A 130 15.67 -5.65 8.76
C LYS A 130 14.44 -5.87 9.65
N PRO A 131 13.34 -6.44 9.13
CA PRO A 131 12.08 -6.54 9.86
C PRO A 131 12.07 -7.74 10.82
N PRO A 132 12.20 -7.56 12.15
CA PRO A 132 12.21 -8.68 13.10
C PRO A 132 10.89 -9.48 13.07
N CYS A 133 9.82 -8.83 12.66
CA CYS A 133 8.51 -9.45 12.50
C CYS A 133 8.41 -10.42 11.31
N VAL A 134 9.30 -10.32 10.32
CA VAL A 134 9.47 -11.33 9.25
C VAL A 134 10.28 -12.49 9.78
N ASP A 135 11.41 -12.20 10.45
CA ASP A 135 12.34 -13.22 10.96
C ASP A 135 11.68 -14.21 11.93
N VAL A 136 10.70 -13.77 12.73
CA VAL A 136 9.99 -14.63 13.69
C VAL A 136 8.80 -15.40 13.11
N CYS A 137 8.48 -15.25 11.82
CA CYS A 137 7.29 -15.86 11.24
C CYS A 137 7.56 -17.32 10.86
N PRO A 138 6.97 -18.32 11.54
CA PRO A 138 7.33 -19.72 11.34
C PRO A 138 6.87 -20.28 9.99
N THR A 139 5.86 -19.66 9.36
CA THR A 139 5.29 -20.13 8.08
C THR A 139 5.82 -19.35 6.87
N GLY A 140 6.65 -18.32 7.09
CA GLY A 140 7.04 -17.39 6.02
C GLY A 140 5.92 -16.43 5.58
N ALA A 141 4.76 -16.44 6.24
CA ALA A 141 3.64 -15.56 5.91
C ALA A 141 3.98 -14.07 5.99
N SER A 142 4.81 -13.65 6.95
CA SER A 142 5.37 -12.30 6.93
C SER A 142 6.61 -12.30 6.05
N PHE A 143 6.66 -11.41 5.06
CA PHE A 143 7.79 -11.31 4.13
C PHE A 143 8.06 -9.85 3.74
N LYS A 144 9.20 -9.62 3.08
CA LYS A 144 9.57 -8.31 2.55
C LYS A 144 9.76 -8.43 1.04
N ARG A 145 9.06 -7.60 0.26
CA ARG A 145 9.25 -7.48 -1.19
C ARG A 145 10.63 -6.87 -1.51
N ALA A 146 11.07 -7.02 -2.77
CA ALA A 146 12.34 -6.47 -3.24
C ALA A 146 12.41 -4.94 -3.09
N ASP A 147 11.27 -4.25 -3.28
CA ASP A 147 11.11 -2.80 -3.16
C ASP A 147 10.99 -2.29 -1.70
N GLY A 148 11.23 -3.16 -0.72
CA GLY A 148 11.24 -2.82 0.71
C GLY A 148 9.90 -2.91 1.43
N ILE A 149 8.79 -3.19 0.74
CA ILE A 149 7.48 -3.28 1.38
C ILE A 149 7.37 -4.59 2.17
N VAL A 150 7.26 -4.47 3.49
CA VAL A 150 6.90 -5.58 4.40
C VAL A 150 5.40 -5.89 4.33
N LEU A 151 5.06 -7.14 4.04
CA LEU A 151 3.69 -7.64 3.87
C LEU A 151 3.42 -8.87 4.74
N VAL A 152 2.15 -9.27 4.78
CA VAL A 152 1.70 -10.56 5.31
C VAL A 152 0.84 -11.24 4.26
N ASP A 153 1.27 -12.42 3.84
CA ASP A 153 0.42 -13.37 3.12
C ASP A 153 -0.58 -13.97 4.09
N ARG A 154 -1.86 -13.76 3.80
CA ARG A 154 -2.97 -14.16 4.67
C ARG A 154 -3.36 -15.62 4.45
N HIS A 155 -3.02 -16.21 3.32
CA HIS A 155 -3.31 -17.62 3.05
C HIS A 155 -2.40 -18.56 3.85
N THR A 156 -1.17 -18.12 4.14
CA THR A 156 -0.18 -18.88 4.91
C THR A 156 -0.07 -18.43 6.37
N CYS A 157 -0.77 -17.35 6.75
CA CYS A 157 -0.78 -16.85 8.12
C CYS A 157 -1.60 -17.76 9.03
N ILE A 158 -0.95 -18.42 9.98
CA ILE A 158 -1.61 -19.27 10.99
C ILE A 158 -2.07 -18.50 12.25
N GLY A 159 -1.92 -17.17 12.26
CA GLY A 159 -2.43 -16.36 13.37
C GLY A 159 -1.70 -16.51 14.71
N CYS A 160 -0.45 -17.00 14.73
CA CYS A 160 0.33 -17.23 15.95
C CYS A 160 0.75 -15.94 16.71
N ARG A 161 0.59 -14.77 16.09
CA ARG A 161 0.85 -13.42 16.66
C ARG A 161 2.30 -13.12 17.09
N TYR A 162 3.26 -14.01 16.84
CA TYR A 162 4.67 -13.74 17.16
C TYR A 162 5.21 -12.48 16.48
N CYS A 163 4.81 -12.23 15.24
CA CYS A 163 5.17 -11.01 14.52
C CYS A 163 4.65 -9.72 15.18
N MET A 164 3.52 -9.77 15.92
CA MET A 164 3.00 -8.64 16.70
C MET A 164 3.87 -8.37 17.93
N MET A 165 4.33 -9.43 18.59
CA MET A 165 5.23 -9.32 19.75
C MET A 165 6.59 -8.78 19.34
N ALA A 166 7.15 -9.30 18.25
CA ALA A 166 8.45 -8.88 17.72
C ALA A 166 8.48 -7.47 17.12
N CYS A 167 7.33 -6.91 16.71
CA CYS A 167 7.29 -5.56 16.15
C CYS A 167 7.49 -4.51 17.26
N PRO A 168 8.60 -3.74 17.26
CA PRO A 168 8.88 -2.74 18.30
C PRO A 168 7.92 -1.54 18.23
N TYR A 169 7.23 -1.38 17.10
CA TYR A 169 6.29 -0.29 16.85
C TYR A 169 4.84 -0.68 17.10
N LYS A 170 4.55 -1.94 17.46
CA LYS A 170 3.18 -2.46 17.62
C LYS A 170 2.27 -2.08 16.43
N ALA A 171 2.83 -2.19 15.23
CA ALA A 171 2.19 -1.74 13.98
C ALA A 171 1.46 -2.87 13.23
N ARG A 172 1.22 -3.99 13.93
CA ARG A 172 0.51 -5.15 13.42
C ARG A 172 -0.74 -5.36 14.27
N SER A 173 -1.85 -5.63 13.61
CA SER A 173 -3.15 -5.91 14.23
C SER A 173 -3.60 -7.31 13.88
N PHE A 174 -4.36 -7.94 14.77
CA PHE A 174 -4.95 -9.25 14.54
C PHE A 174 -6.43 -9.11 14.22
N VAL A 175 -6.90 -9.84 13.21
CA VAL A 175 -8.33 -9.86 12.87
C VAL A 175 -9.04 -10.88 13.75
N HIS A 176 -9.72 -10.40 14.79
CA HIS A 176 -10.40 -11.25 15.77
C HIS A 176 -11.74 -11.82 15.26
N GLU A 177 -12.43 -11.09 14.39
CA GLU A 177 -13.81 -11.34 14.00
C GLU A 177 -13.93 -11.63 12.50
N PRO A 178 -14.99 -12.32 12.05
CA PRO A 178 -15.30 -12.42 10.63
C PRO A 178 -15.48 -11.03 10.02
N LEU A 179 -14.90 -10.82 8.84
CA LEU A 179 -15.03 -9.57 8.09
C LEU A 179 -16.01 -9.77 6.93
N THR A 180 -16.96 -8.86 6.81
CA THR A 180 -17.85 -8.76 5.64
C THR A 180 -17.32 -7.64 4.72
N GLN A 181 -17.77 -7.60 3.46
CA GLN A 181 -17.46 -6.51 2.51
C GLN A 181 -15.96 -6.26 2.25
N GLN A 182 -15.16 -7.33 2.21
CA GLN A 182 -13.74 -7.20 1.93
C GLN A 182 -13.48 -6.74 0.49
N LYS A 183 -12.41 -5.98 0.31
CA LYS A 183 -11.97 -5.56 -1.02
C LYS A 183 -11.11 -6.65 -1.67
N PRO A 184 -11.36 -7.01 -2.94
CA PRO A 184 -10.57 -8.06 -3.62
C PRO A 184 -9.07 -7.76 -3.65
N GLU A 185 -8.69 -6.50 -3.80
CA GLU A 185 -7.28 -6.08 -3.91
C GLU A 185 -6.56 -6.04 -2.55
N VAL A 186 -7.33 -6.03 -1.46
CA VAL A 186 -6.83 -6.03 -0.09
C VAL A 186 -7.53 -7.18 0.64
N PRO A 187 -7.16 -8.44 0.36
CA PRO A 187 -7.78 -9.57 1.03
C PRO A 187 -7.56 -9.43 2.53
N ARG A 188 -8.55 -9.80 3.33
CA ARG A 188 -8.51 -9.77 4.79
C ARG A 188 -9.05 -11.09 5.33
N GLY A 189 -8.89 -11.37 6.61
CA GLY A 189 -9.40 -12.64 7.12
C GLY A 189 -9.28 -12.79 8.61
N LYS A 190 -10.35 -13.30 9.22
CA LYS A 190 -10.34 -13.72 10.64
C LYS A 190 -9.17 -14.67 10.87
N GLY A 191 -8.45 -14.48 11.97
CA GLY A 191 -7.32 -15.32 12.32
C GLY A 191 -5.99 -14.86 11.70
N CYS A 192 -5.99 -13.85 10.83
CA CYS A 192 -4.78 -13.34 10.21
C CYS A 192 -4.26 -12.08 10.90
N VAL A 193 -2.94 -11.88 10.82
CA VAL A 193 -2.30 -10.62 11.20
C VAL A 193 -2.23 -9.70 9.98
N GLU A 194 -2.51 -8.42 10.19
CA GLU A 194 -2.49 -7.39 9.16
C GLU A 194 -1.67 -6.18 9.62
N SER A 195 -1.21 -5.39 8.66
CA SER A 195 -0.49 -4.13 8.91
C SER A 195 -0.63 -3.21 7.70
N CYS A 196 -0.27 -1.94 7.86
CA CYS A 196 -0.09 -1.04 6.73
C CYS A 196 0.79 -1.70 5.65
N THR A 197 0.35 -1.61 4.40
CA THR A 197 1.00 -2.20 3.23
C THR A 197 1.63 -1.15 2.30
N LEU A 198 1.76 0.11 2.75
CA LEU A 198 2.06 1.26 1.88
C LEU A 198 1.13 1.35 0.66
N CYS A 199 -0.14 0.97 0.81
CA CYS A 199 -1.11 0.90 -0.30
C CYS A 199 -0.53 0.14 -1.51
N VAL A 200 0.07 -1.03 -1.25
CA VAL A 200 0.76 -1.85 -2.27
C VAL A 200 -0.05 -2.04 -3.56
N HIS A 201 -1.36 -2.22 -3.44
CA HIS A 201 -2.27 -2.39 -4.57
C HIS A 201 -2.37 -1.14 -5.47
N ARG A 202 -2.16 0.06 -4.92
CA ARG A 202 -2.04 1.30 -5.70
C ARG A 202 -0.70 1.37 -6.44
N ILE A 203 0.38 1.05 -5.72
CA ILE A 203 1.74 1.02 -6.28
C ILE A 203 1.81 0.05 -7.47
N ASP A 204 1.26 -1.15 -7.30
CA ASP A 204 1.26 -2.19 -8.34
C ASP A 204 0.37 -1.81 -9.54
N ARG A 205 -0.59 -0.89 -9.39
CA ARG A 205 -1.36 -0.28 -10.49
C ARG A 205 -0.66 0.91 -11.15
N GLY A 206 0.53 1.29 -10.68
CA GLY A 206 1.29 2.43 -11.19
C GLY A 206 0.88 3.79 -10.61
N GLU A 207 0.04 3.80 -9.56
CA GLU A 207 -0.23 5.04 -8.82
C GLU A 207 1.03 5.47 -8.06
N ARG A 208 1.27 6.78 -8.02
CA ARG A 208 2.50 7.35 -7.44
C ARG A 208 2.34 7.79 -5.98
N ASN A 209 1.20 7.49 -5.35
CA ASN A 209 0.93 7.94 -4.00
C ASN A 209 0.10 6.95 -3.19
N THR A 210 0.18 7.07 -1.86
CA THR A 210 -0.64 6.30 -0.92
C THR A 210 -1.88 7.11 -0.54
N ALA A 211 -2.96 6.43 -0.18
CA ALA A 211 -4.21 7.09 0.20
C ALA A 211 -4.03 8.08 1.37
N CYS A 212 -3.18 7.74 2.35
CA CYS A 212 -2.94 8.60 3.51
C CYS A 212 -2.11 9.85 3.17
N ALA A 213 -1.16 9.76 2.25
CA ALA A 213 -0.37 10.90 1.77
C ALA A 213 -1.18 11.80 0.82
N GLU A 214 -2.00 11.19 -0.05
CA GLU A 214 -2.91 11.93 -0.94
C GLU A 214 -3.94 12.75 -0.15
N ALA A 215 -4.59 12.13 0.84
CA ALA A 215 -5.62 12.76 1.65
C ALA A 215 -5.09 13.80 2.66
N CYS A 216 -3.78 13.86 2.90
CA CYS A 216 -3.22 14.78 3.88
C CYS A 216 -3.37 16.25 3.43
N PRO A 217 -4.16 17.09 4.12
CA PRO A 217 -4.44 18.46 3.66
C PRO A 217 -3.24 19.38 3.80
N THR A 218 -2.35 19.12 4.77
CA THR A 218 -1.16 19.93 5.04
C THR A 218 0.11 19.36 4.40
N LYS A 219 -0.01 18.27 3.64
CA LYS A 219 1.14 17.55 3.05
C LYS A 219 2.21 17.17 4.09
N ALA A 220 1.76 16.85 5.30
CA ALA A 220 2.60 16.33 6.37
C ALA A 220 3.15 14.93 6.06
N ILE A 221 2.44 14.14 5.25
CA ILE A 221 2.86 12.80 4.82
C ILE A 221 3.30 12.89 3.36
N VAL A 222 4.55 12.50 3.11
CA VAL A 222 5.15 12.45 1.77
C VAL A 222 5.56 11.01 1.49
N PHE A 223 5.10 10.45 0.38
CA PHE A 223 5.44 9.12 -0.09
C PHE A 223 6.41 9.19 -1.27
N GLY A 224 7.33 8.23 -1.36
CA GLY A 224 8.21 8.13 -2.51
C GLY A 224 9.31 7.08 -2.36
N ASP A 225 10.21 7.07 -3.34
CA ASP A 225 11.39 6.21 -3.36
C ASP A 225 12.54 6.83 -2.57
N LEU A 226 13.00 6.14 -1.52
CA LEU A 226 14.13 6.52 -0.68
C LEU A 226 15.50 6.34 -1.35
N ASN A 227 15.57 5.52 -2.41
CA ASN A 227 16.81 5.30 -3.14
C ASN A 227 17.00 6.30 -4.29
N ASP A 228 15.92 6.93 -4.76
CA ASP A 228 15.99 8.00 -5.76
C ASP A 228 16.33 9.34 -5.09
N PRO A 229 17.50 9.93 -5.34
CA PRO A 229 17.88 11.22 -4.76
C PRO A 229 17.02 12.39 -5.25
N ASN A 230 16.36 12.25 -6.41
CA ASN A 230 15.50 13.28 -6.98
C ASN A 230 14.06 13.22 -6.47
N SER A 231 13.70 12.16 -5.74
CA SER A 231 12.36 12.01 -5.18
C SER A 231 12.07 13.10 -4.15
N GLU A 232 10.80 13.47 -4.01
CA GLU A 232 10.39 14.47 -3.03
C GLU A 232 10.78 14.08 -1.60
N ILE A 233 10.62 12.81 -1.26
CA ILE A 233 10.97 12.27 0.06
C ILE A 233 12.48 12.40 0.33
N SER A 234 13.34 12.03 -0.61
CA SER A 234 14.79 12.10 -0.46
C SER A 234 15.28 13.54 -0.32
N ARG A 235 14.76 14.46 -1.15
CA ARG A 235 15.08 15.89 -1.07
C ARG A 235 14.66 16.49 0.27
N ARG A 236 13.45 16.17 0.76
CA ARG A 236 12.99 16.67 2.07
C ARG A 236 13.81 16.10 3.22
N ILE A 237 14.11 14.80 3.21
CA ILE A 237 14.95 14.15 4.24
C ILE A 237 16.35 14.79 4.29
N ALA A 238 16.90 15.23 3.15
CA ALA A 238 18.18 15.92 3.10
C ALA A 238 18.13 17.37 3.62
N GLN A 239 16.96 18.01 3.56
CA GLN A 239 16.77 19.42 3.93
C GLN A 239 16.36 19.62 5.40
N ILE A 240 15.63 18.67 5.98
CA ILE A 240 15.11 18.77 7.35
C ILE A 240 15.69 17.69 8.25
N GLN A 241 15.81 17.99 9.54
CA GLN A 241 16.20 16.99 10.52
C GLN A 241 15.11 15.95 10.66
N THR A 242 15.45 14.69 10.37
CA THR A 242 14.54 13.56 10.52
C THR A 242 15.06 12.53 11.51
N THR A 243 14.12 11.87 12.17
CA THR A 243 14.37 10.84 13.18
C THR A 243 13.73 9.53 12.74
N GLN A 244 14.42 8.43 13.02
CA GLN A 244 13.87 7.08 12.91
C GLN A 244 13.31 6.67 14.27
N LEU A 245 12.07 6.18 14.30
CA LEU A 245 11.55 5.61 15.55
C LEU A 245 12.40 4.39 15.94
N ARG A 246 12.82 4.35 17.21
CA ARG A 246 13.69 3.29 17.73
C ARG A 246 14.97 3.09 16.91
N ALA A 247 15.66 4.19 16.59
CA ALA A 247 16.92 4.17 15.87
C ALA A 247 17.99 3.30 16.57
N ASP A 248 17.89 3.14 17.90
CA ASP A 248 18.73 2.25 18.72
C ASP A 248 18.75 0.80 18.22
N LEU A 249 17.64 0.33 17.62
CA LEU A 249 17.51 -1.03 17.11
C LEU A 249 18.16 -1.24 15.73
N ARG A 250 18.67 -0.17 15.08
CA ARG A 250 19.39 -0.23 13.78
C ARG A 250 18.63 -1.00 12.68
N LEU A 251 17.30 -0.93 12.68
CA LEU A 251 16.43 -1.66 11.73
C LEU A 251 16.35 -1.01 10.34
N ASN A 252 16.90 0.22 10.21
CA ASN A 252 16.83 1.06 9.00
C ASN A 252 15.38 1.13 8.50
N VAL A 253 14.56 1.95 9.15
CA VAL A 253 13.12 2.05 8.85
C VAL A 253 12.86 2.81 7.54
N GLY A 254 11.80 2.42 6.84
CA GLY A 254 11.30 3.10 5.64
C GLY A 254 10.44 4.33 5.94
N VAL A 255 10.06 4.55 7.20
CA VAL A 255 9.30 5.74 7.62
C VAL A 255 10.19 6.66 8.45
N ARG A 256 10.27 7.93 8.06
CA ARG A 256 11.04 8.99 8.73
C ARG A 256 10.10 10.02 9.32
N TYR A 257 10.47 10.58 10.47
CA TYR A 257 9.67 11.57 11.17
C TYR A 257 10.43 12.89 11.33
N ALA A 258 9.77 14.03 11.20
CA ALA A 258 10.31 15.33 11.58
C ALA A 258 9.45 15.96 12.69
N GLY A 259 10.06 16.78 13.55
CA GLY A 259 9.35 17.51 14.61
C GLY A 259 8.97 16.70 15.87
N LEU A 260 9.49 15.47 15.99
CA LEU A 260 9.34 14.63 17.19
C LEU A 260 10.45 14.92 18.21
#